data_AF-A0A0E9MCT1-F1
#
_entry.id   AF-A0A0E9MCT1-F1
#
_cell.length_a   1.000
_cell.length_b   1.000
_cell.length_c   1.000
_cell.angle_alpha   90.00
_cell.angle_beta   90.00
_cell.angle_gamma   90.00
#
_symmetry.space_group_name_H-M   'P 1'
#
loop_
_entity.id
_entity.type
_entity.pdbx_description
1 polymer ?
#
loop_
_entity_poly.entity_id
_entity_poly.type
_entity_poly.pdbx_seq_one_letter_code
_entity_poly.pdbx_strand_id
1 'polypeptide(L)'
;MNAGATATLAVSNASGSVSATSHETSVVSASYASGKVTLKGLKAGSTTVTVKDSQTSKEIPVFVMATSTGGTTTSGGTTTTTSAYTLLAWNDLGMHCMDGLDFSVFAILPPYNSLHAQLKDKSGKLIASNVKITYEAVADSTGSINTSSANKTNFWSWVNGLVGLNPAPNVGLNLDGLATGTPAPGNKAPSLIPAPMSYNTQYAWFEAEGIPVTPYDDTFKKNFYPTVKVVAKDLSGKVLATTTTVLPVSDEMTCKGCHSSITTGNAAAMAAKPTTGWVFDANADRDWKKNILKLHDQNKLSNTLYKTGLSQNGYNASGLLATANGGKPVLCVACHASNAYFDKLNKTTVMKGVTGISPFTQALHTKHSTVKDPATLLPLDNINDRTSCYLCHPGSATQCLRGAMGKAVDANGKLLMSCQSCHGNNAQVGNKARQGWYNEPTCEACHNSAAPNKRALSGVNSSGVAIVPTDHTFATNANTPVTGLNLYRFSKGHGGLQCEACHGATHAVYPSSHADDNTQSIAVQGHAGTVAECVACHATTLPVTANGGPHGLHTFGQGWVSGHESAAKAGTTSCTYCHGADYRGTALSQVKMAKTFTVENGTKSFAAGQKVGCYDCHNGPNP
;
A
#
# COMPACT_ATOMS: atom_id res chain seq x y z
N MET A 1 4.81 24.90 4.70
CA MET A 1 5.07 26.31 4.29
C MET A 1 5.84 26.32 2.98
N ASN A 2 5.90 27.42 2.22
CA ASN A 2 6.73 27.48 0.99
C ASN A 2 8.13 28.02 1.31
N ALA A 3 9.12 27.77 0.44
CA ALA A 3 10.45 28.39 0.55
C ALA A 3 10.34 29.93 0.50
N GLY A 4 11.05 30.63 1.37
CA GLY A 4 10.90 32.08 1.56
C GLY A 4 9.68 32.51 2.38
N ALA A 5 8.69 31.65 2.62
CA ALA A 5 7.58 31.97 3.51
C ALA A 5 8.03 31.98 4.98
N THR A 6 7.28 32.72 5.81
CA THR A 6 7.47 32.73 7.27
C THR A 6 6.18 32.23 7.93
N ALA A 7 6.31 31.36 8.93
CA ALA A 7 5.21 30.87 9.75
C ALA A 7 5.52 31.17 11.22
N THR A 8 4.50 31.48 12.01
CA THR A 8 4.65 31.74 13.44
C THR A 8 3.79 30.80 14.26
N LEU A 9 4.36 30.25 15.33
CA LEU A 9 3.71 29.36 16.28
C LEU A 9 3.67 30.05 17.64
N ALA A 10 2.50 30.10 18.28
CA ALA A 10 2.39 30.60 19.64
C ALA A 10 2.89 29.54 20.64
N VAL A 11 3.70 29.97 21.60
CA VAL A 11 4.12 29.16 22.74
C VAL A 11 3.34 29.64 23.95
N SER A 12 2.57 28.74 24.55
CA SER A 12 1.80 29.00 25.77
C SER A 12 2.30 28.09 26.89
N ASN A 13 2.16 28.56 28.14
CA ASN A 13 2.51 27.82 29.36
C ASN A 13 3.98 27.37 29.44
N ALA A 14 4.91 28.14 28.88
CA ALA A 14 6.33 27.85 28.95
C ALA A 14 6.90 28.09 30.36
N SER A 15 7.73 27.16 30.83
CA SER A 15 8.48 27.27 32.07
C SER A 15 9.91 27.73 31.82
N GLY A 16 10.26 28.93 32.27
CA GLY A 16 11.62 29.48 32.13
C GLY A 16 11.97 29.88 30.70
N SER A 17 13.26 29.85 30.36
CA SER A 17 13.75 30.25 29.03
C SER A 17 13.35 29.24 27.96
N VAL A 18 12.84 29.73 26.83
CA VAL A 18 12.47 28.91 25.67
C VAL A 18 13.52 29.05 24.57
N SER A 19 13.89 27.93 23.95
CA SER A 19 14.69 27.89 22.72
C SER A 19 13.94 27.18 21.61
N ALA A 20 14.23 27.57 20.36
CA ALA A 20 13.72 26.91 19.16
C ALA A 20 14.88 26.63 18.21
N THR A 21 15.10 25.36 17.88
CA THR A 21 16.25 24.91 17.09
C THR A 21 15.79 24.02 15.93
N SER A 22 16.24 24.32 14.72
CA SER A 22 15.98 23.50 13.54
C SER A 22 17.04 22.39 13.42
N HIS A 23 16.61 21.16 13.14
CA HIS A 23 17.52 20.04 12.89
C HIS A 23 18.25 20.17 11.55
N GLU A 24 17.60 20.77 10.54
CA GLU A 24 18.21 21.12 9.25
C GLU A 24 18.10 22.62 9.01
N THR A 25 19.10 23.36 9.46
CA THR A 25 19.17 24.83 9.32
C THR A 25 19.28 25.29 7.87
N SER A 26 19.56 24.38 6.93
CA SER A 26 19.53 24.63 5.49
C SER A 26 18.10 24.62 4.91
N VAL A 27 17.15 23.96 5.58
CA VAL A 27 15.75 23.81 5.14
C VAL A 27 14.86 24.84 5.82
N VAL A 28 15.00 25.02 7.14
CA VAL A 28 14.23 25.97 7.95
C VAL A 28 15.13 26.65 8.97
N SER A 29 15.02 27.97 9.13
CA SER A 29 15.51 28.64 10.34
C SER A 29 14.38 28.84 11.34
N ALA A 30 14.69 28.66 12.62
CA ALA A 30 13.76 28.83 13.72
C ALA A 30 14.33 29.85 14.72
N SER A 31 13.49 30.75 15.21
CA SER A 31 13.84 31.68 16.29
C SER A 31 12.67 31.82 17.25
N TYR A 32 12.96 32.13 18.52
CA TYR A 32 11.95 32.39 19.53
C TYR A 32 12.06 33.83 20.03
N ALA A 33 10.95 34.56 20.03
CA ALA A 33 10.85 35.88 20.63
C ALA A 33 9.40 36.17 21.05
N SER A 34 9.22 36.84 22.19
CA SER A 34 7.92 37.34 22.66
C SER A 34 6.78 36.31 22.63
N GLY A 35 7.04 35.08 23.10
CA GLY A 35 6.04 34.01 23.14
C GLY A 35 5.74 33.34 21.80
N LYS A 36 6.53 33.62 20.75
CA LYS A 36 6.33 33.05 19.42
C LYS A 36 7.59 32.42 18.87
N VAL A 37 7.44 31.24 18.27
CA VAL A 37 8.47 30.64 17.41
C VAL A 37 8.20 31.09 15.99
N THR A 38 9.18 31.76 15.38
CA THR A 38 9.16 32.16 13.97
C THR A 38 9.98 31.16 13.17
N LEU A 39 9.34 30.54 12.18
CA LEU A 39 9.94 29.62 11.23
C LEU A 39 10.06 30.31 9.89
N LYS A 40 11.24 30.30 9.27
CA LYS A 40 11.43 30.76 7.89
C LYS A 40 11.85 29.57 7.03
N GLY A 41 11.06 29.26 6.01
CA GLY A 41 11.43 28.24 5.02
C GLY A 41 12.56 28.77 4.16
N LEU A 42 13.68 28.05 4.08
CA LEU A 42 14.87 28.47 3.34
C LEU A 42 15.01 27.70 2.04
N LYS A 43 14.80 26.39 2.08
CA LYS A 43 14.91 25.50 0.92
C LYS A 43 13.84 24.43 0.97
N ALA A 44 13.37 23.97 -0.19
CA ALA A 44 12.45 22.85 -0.27
C ALA A 44 13.05 21.60 0.38
N GLY A 45 12.27 20.95 1.23
CA GLY A 45 12.71 19.82 2.05
C GLY A 45 11.82 19.62 3.27
N SER A 46 12.18 18.65 4.10
CA SER A 46 11.50 18.39 5.38
C SER A 46 12.52 18.40 6.51
N THR A 47 12.12 18.87 7.68
CA THR A 47 12.94 18.87 8.89
C THR A 47 12.06 18.91 10.13
N THR A 48 12.67 18.83 11.30
CA THR A 48 12.01 18.98 12.59
C THR A 48 12.57 20.21 13.30
N VAL A 49 11.69 21.00 13.90
CA VAL A 49 12.07 22.08 14.80
C VAL A 49 11.74 21.68 16.23
N THR A 50 12.75 21.72 17.09
CA THR A 50 12.62 21.43 18.50
C THR A 50 12.41 22.72 19.27
N VAL A 51 11.29 22.81 19.99
CA VAL A 51 10.97 23.90 20.93
C VAL A 51 11.10 23.36 22.34
N LYS A 52 11.99 23.94 23.13
CA LYS A 52 12.35 23.45 24.45
C LYS A 52 12.25 24.57 25.47
N ASP A 53 11.70 24.26 26.64
CA ASP A 53 11.79 25.11 27.83
C ASP A 53 12.58 24.39 28.95
N SER A 54 12.53 24.90 30.18
CA SER A 54 13.29 24.29 31.30
C SER A 54 12.77 22.92 31.76
N GLN A 55 11.56 22.51 31.35
CA GLN A 55 10.90 21.28 31.85
C GLN A 55 10.47 20.33 30.71
N THR A 56 10.22 20.85 29.51
CA THR A 56 9.59 20.13 28.40
C THR A 56 10.27 20.41 27.06
N SER A 57 10.19 19.44 26.15
CA SER A 57 10.70 19.54 24.78
C SER A 57 9.64 19.02 23.82
N LYS A 58 9.35 19.78 22.75
CA LYS A 58 8.40 19.39 21.70
C LYS A 58 9.04 19.50 20.33
N GLU A 59 8.80 18.48 19.52
CA GLU A 59 9.25 18.41 18.14
C GLU A 59 8.11 18.76 17.19
N ILE A 60 8.40 19.63 16.22
CA ILE A 60 7.45 20.14 15.25
C ILE A 60 7.94 19.74 13.86
N PRO A 61 7.26 18.83 13.16
CA PRO A 61 7.62 18.51 11.79
C PRO A 61 7.30 19.70 10.87
N VAL A 62 8.26 20.12 10.06
CA VAL A 62 8.15 21.23 9.13
C VAL A 62 8.45 20.78 7.71
N PHE A 63 7.50 21.04 6.82
CA PHE A 63 7.64 20.79 5.39
C PHE A 63 7.74 22.13 4.65
N VAL A 64 8.84 22.33 3.93
CA VAL A 64 9.06 23.48 3.06
C VAL A 64 8.86 23.04 1.62
N MET A 65 7.82 23.56 0.98
CA MET A 65 7.50 23.32 -0.43
C MET A 65 8.32 24.28 -1.30
N ALA A 66 8.72 23.85 -2.49
CA ALA A 66 9.33 24.77 -3.46
C ALA A 66 8.35 25.89 -3.79
N THR A 67 8.79 27.16 -3.71
CA THR A 67 8.01 28.26 -4.27
C THR A 67 8.05 28.20 -5.78
N SER A 68 6.90 27.96 -6.40
CA SER A 68 6.66 28.40 -7.78
C SER A 68 6.53 29.93 -7.75
N THR A 69 7.65 30.65 -7.73
CA THR A 69 7.62 32.09 -7.97
C THR A 69 7.19 32.32 -9.42
N GLY A 70 5.98 32.85 -9.60
CA GLY A 70 5.68 33.65 -10.78
C GLY A 70 6.71 34.79 -10.84
N GLY A 71 7.61 34.71 -11.80
CA GLY A 71 8.74 35.62 -11.96
C GLY A 71 8.99 35.84 -13.44
N THR A 72 8.96 37.12 -13.80
CA THR A 72 9.12 37.71 -15.11
C THR A 72 10.31 37.13 -15.89
N THR A 73 10.09 36.99 -17.20
CA THR A 73 11.02 36.48 -18.20
C THR A 73 12.36 37.20 -18.21
N THR A 74 13.43 36.49 -17.87
CA THR A 74 14.74 36.67 -18.50
C THR A 74 15.22 35.33 -19.02
N SER A 75 15.38 35.31 -20.34
CA SER A 75 15.64 34.15 -21.19
C SER A 75 16.86 33.35 -20.73
N GLY A 76 16.64 32.07 -20.44
CA GLY A 76 17.64 31.10 -20.00
C GLY A 76 17.07 29.68 -19.97
N GLY A 77 16.45 29.28 -21.08
CA GLY A 77 16.07 27.91 -21.48
C GLY A 77 15.92 26.82 -20.42
N THR A 78 14.78 26.79 -19.73
CA THR A 78 14.03 25.54 -19.51
C THR A 78 12.57 25.89 -19.25
N THR A 79 11.77 25.80 -20.31
CA THR A 79 10.31 25.88 -20.23
C THR A 79 9.80 24.75 -19.34
N THR A 80 9.29 25.06 -18.14
CA THR A 80 8.29 24.21 -17.48
C THR A 80 7.01 24.27 -18.30
N THR A 81 7.00 23.55 -19.42
CA THR A 81 5.75 23.07 -20.01
C THR A 81 5.09 22.21 -18.93
N THR A 82 3.87 22.55 -18.52
CA THR A 82 3.01 21.54 -17.88
C THR A 82 3.01 20.35 -18.82
N SER A 83 3.54 19.20 -18.36
CA SER A 83 3.59 18.03 -19.22
C SER A 83 2.18 17.77 -19.77
N ALA A 84 2.09 17.58 -21.08
CA ALA A 84 0.86 17.19 -21.75
C ALA A 84 0.35 15.81 -21.29
N TYR A 85 1.11 15.15 -20.40
CA TYR A 85 0.83 13.83 -19.87
C TYR A 85 0.87 13.78 -18.34
N THR A 86 0.26 12.73 -17.81
CA THR A 86 0.30 12.39 -16.39
C THR A 86 0.55 10.89 -16.28
N LEU A 87 1.62 10.54 -15.56
CA LEU A 87 2.03 9.16 -15.32
C LEU A 87 1.73 8.83 -13.86
N LEU A 88 0.96 7.78 -13.64
CA LEU A 88 0.64 7.25 -12.32
C LEU A 88 1.20 5.83 -12.23
N ALA A 89 1.95 5.53 -11.18
CA ALA A 89 2.51 4.22 -10.90
C ALA A 89 2.18 3.80 -9.46
N TRP A 90 2.12 2.49 -9.22
CA TRP A 90 1.81 1.90 -7.92
C TRP A 90 2.29 0.45 -7.84
N ASN A 91 2.43 -0.08 -6.63
CA ASN A 91 2.50 -1.52 -6.39
C ASN A 91 1.11 -2.08 -6.05
N ASP A 92 0.88 -3.38 -6.20
CA ASP A 92 -0.46 -3.99 -6.18
C ASP A 92 -1.04 -4.30 -4.78
N LEU A 93 -0.19 -4.60 -3.78
CA LEU A 93 -0.63 -5.07 -2.46
C LEU A 93 -0.34 -4.11 -1.30
N GLY A 94 0.41 -3.03 -1.57
CA GLY A 94 0.94 -2.11 -0.58
C GLY A 94 2.23 -2.59 0.07
N MET A 95 2.47 -3.90 0.13
CA MET A 95 3.70 -4.51 0.61
C MET A 95 3.77 -5.99 0.25
N HIS A 96 4.92 -6.44 -0.23
CA HIS A 96 5.19 -7.87 -0.39
C HIS A 96 5.94 -8.44 0.82
N CYS A 97 5.69 -9.71 1.15
CA CYS A 97 6.40 -10.43 2.21
C CYS A 97 7.48 -11.33 1.61
N MET A 98 8.64 -11.46 2.23
CA MET A 98 9.65 -12.46 1.86
C MET A 98 10.10 -13.25 3.07
N ASP A 99 10.58 -14.48 2.85
CA ASP A 99 10.86 -15.45 3.92
C ASP A 99 12.18 -15.22 4.67
N GLY A 100 12.58 -13.96 4.89
CA GLY A 100 13.91 -13.65 5.41
C GLY A 100 15.00 -13.86 4.38
N LEU A 101 16.24 -14.01 4.86
CA LEU A 101 17.41 -14.04 3.99
C LEU A 101 17.81 -15.44 3.53
N ASP A 102 17.35 -16.48 4.23
CA ASP A 102 17.66 -17.88 3.94
C ASP A 102 16.52 -18.63 3.24
N PHE A 103 16.79 -19.22 2.09
CA PHE A 103 15.88 -20.04 1.29
C PHE A 103 16.31 -21.51 1.23
N SER A 104 17.27 -21.92 2.08
CA SER A 104 17.84 -23.29 2.07
C SER A 104 16.96 -24.33 2.76
N VAL A 105 16.08 -23.90 3.66
CA VAL A 105 15.23 -24.81 4.45
C VAL A 105 13.83 -24.93 3.84
N PHE A 106 13.10 -23.82 3.76
CA PHE A 106 11.83 -23.75 3.06
C PHE A 106 11.54 -22.33 2.56
N ALA A 107 10.60 -22.25 1.62
CA ALA A 107 10.00 -21.00 1.17
C ALA A 107 8.45 -21.05 1.13
N ILE A 108 7.84 -19.91 1.44
CA ILE A 108 6.44 -19.53 1.27
C ILE A 108 6.34 -18.47 0.17
N LEU A 109 7.16 -17.42 0.22
CA LEU A 109 7.17 -16.31 -0.73
C LEU A 109 8.60 -15.86 -1.11
N PRO A 110 8.91 -15.70 -2.40
CA PRO A 110 10.20 -15.20 -2.86
C PRO A 110 10.35 -13.69 -2.60
N PRO A 111 11.56 -13.12 -2.73
CA PRO A 111 11.72 -11.69 -2.96
C PRO A 111 10.93 -11.28 -4.20
N TYR A 112 9.98 -10.36 -4.07
CA TYR A 112 9.00 -10.07 -5.12
C TYR A 112 8.37 -8.68 -4.92
N ASN A 113 7.91 -8.10 -6.02
CA ASN A 113 6.99 -6.97 -6.08
C ASN A 113 6.40 -6.90 -7.49
N SER A 114 5.23 -6.27 -7.62
CA SER A 114 4.63 -5.94 -8.90
C SER A 114 4.50 -4.43 -9.02
N LEU A 115 4.98 -3.88 -10.14
CA LEU A 115 4.88 -2.46 -10.45
C LEU A 115 3.90 -2.27 -11.59
N HIS A 116 2.87 -1.45 -11.40
CA HIS A 116 1.92 -1.06 -12.43
C HIS A 116 2.04 0.43 -12.75
N ALA A 117 1.67 0.81 -13.97
CA ALA A 117 1.59 2.20 -14.37
C ALA A 117 0.53 2.45 -15.45
N GLN A 118 -0.07 3.65 -15.43
CA GLN A 118 -0.92 4.17 -16.49
C GLN A 118 -0.46 5.57 -16.89
N LEU A 119 -0.38 5.81 -18.19
CA LEU A 119 -0.07 7.10 -18.78
C LEU A 119 -1.34 7.70 -19.39
N LYS A 120 -1.59 8.98 -19.12
CA LYS A 120 -2.69 9.72 -19.73
C LYS A 120 -2.20 11.00 -20.37
N ASP A 121 -2.87 11.44 -21.43
CA ASP A 121 -2.76 12.82 -21.89
C ASP A 121 -3.73 13.75 -21.13
N LYS A 122 -3.54 15.05 -21.26
CA LYS A 122 -4.41 16.08 -20.64
C LYS A 122 -5.80 16.19 -21.29
N SER A 123 -6.09 15.45 -22.37
CA SER A 123 -7.48 15.27 -22.84
C SER A 123 -8.25 14.26 -21.99
N GLY A 124 -7.54 13.53 -21.11
CA GLY A 124 -8.11 12.49 -20.27
C GLY A 124 -8.11 11.11 -20.94
N LYS A 125 -7.38 10.93 -22.04
CA LYS A 125 -7.25 9.63 -22.73
C LYS A 125 -6.07 8.82 -22.19
N LEU A 126 -6.26 7.51 -22.02
CA LEU A 126 -5.18 6.57 -21.71
C LEU A 126 -4.30 6.34 -22.94
N ILE A 127 -2.98 6.33 -22.72
CA ILE A 127 -1.98 6.09 -23.74
C ILE A 127 -1.45 4.66 -23.58
N ALA A 128 -1.65 3.83 -24.60
CA ALA A 128 -1.36 2.40 -24.59
C ALA A 128 -0.31 1.96 -25.61
N SER A 129 0.02 2.82 -26.58
CA SER A 129 0.92 2.50 -27.69
C SER A 129 1.84 3.67 -28.01
N ASN A 130 2.87 3.41 -28.82
CA ASN A 130 3.87 4.40 -29.24
C ASN A 130 4.62 5.06 -28.07
N VAL A 131 4.67 4.38 -26.93
CA VAL A 131 5.39 4.81 -25.73
C VAL A 131 6.15 3.64 -25.14
N LYS A 132 7.28 3.96 -24.51
CA LYS A 132 8.07 3.05 -23.70
C LYS A 132 8.02 3.53 -22.26
N ILE A 133 7.58 2.67 -21.35
CA ILE A 133 7.65 2.93 -19.91
C ILE A 133 8.78 2.10 -19.31
N THR A 134 9.60 2.73 -18.48
CA THR A 134 10.71 2.09 -17.77
C THR A 134 10.69 2.43 -16.29
N TYR A 135 11.28 1.58 -15.46
CA TYR A 135 11.58 1.86 -14.06
C TYR A 135 13.08 1.78 -13.79
N GLU A 136 13.56 2.59 -12.85
CA GLU A 136 14.94 2.58 -12.34
C GLU A 136 14.96 2.91 -10.85
N ALA A 137 16.00 2.44 -10.15
CA ALA A 137 16.20 2.74 -8.75
C ALA A 137 16.45 4.25 -8.55
N VAL A 138 15.89 4.81 -7.48
CA VAL A 138 16.16 6.17 -7.04
C VAL A 138 16.24 6.20 -5.53
N ALA A 139 16.98 7.16 -4.98
CA ALA A 139 16.98 7.38 -3.54
C ALA A 139 15.58 7.80 -3.06
N ASP A 140 15.15 7.24 -1.93
CA ASP A 140 13.94 7.67 -1.23
C ASP A 140 14.14 9.03 -0.52
N SER A 141 13.10 9.50 0.18
CA SER A 141 13.15 10.76 0.93
C SER A 141 14.23 10.82 2.02
N THR A 142 14.77 9.68 2.44
CA THR A 142 15.85 9.56 3.44
C THR A 142 17.24 9.44 2.82
N GLY A 143 17.33 9.35 1.49
CA GLY A 143 18.56 9.14 0.75
C GLY A 143 18.96 7.68 0.56
N SER A 144 18.13 6.72 1.00
CA SER A 144 18.40 5.28 0.85
C SER A 144 18.03 4.80 -0.56
N ILE A 145 18.89 3.98 -1.17
CA ILE A 145 18.71 3.45 -2.53
C ILE A 145 19.01 1.95 -2.57
N ASN A 146 18.22 1.22 -3.35
CA ASN A 146 18.39 -0.22 -3.57
C ASN A 146 18.53 -0.51 -5.06
N THR A 147 19.75 -0.84 -5.51
CA THR A 147 20.08 -1.10 -6.92
C THR A 147 20.32 -2.59 -7.24
N SER A 148 20.28 -3.46 -6.24
CA SER A 148 20.51 -4.91 -6.37
C SER A 148 19.95 -5.66 -5.17
N SER A 149 19.43 -6.85 -5.38
CA SER A 149 19.00 -7.79 -4.33
C SER A 149 19.83 -9.06 -4.26
N ALA A 150 20.57 -9.41 -5.33
CA ALA A 150 21.28 -10.68 -5.47
C ALA A 150 22.27 -11.00 -4.36
N ASN A 151 22.93 -9.96 -3.83
CA ASN A 151 23.94 -10.06 -2.78
C ASN A 151 23.36 -9.94 -1.36
N LYS A 152 22.04 -9.85 -1.21
CA LYS A 152 21.35 -9.57 0.06
C LYS A 152 20.59 -10.77 0.61
N THR A 153 20.48 -11.86 -0.16
CA THR A 153 19.84 -13.12 0.22
C THR A 153 20.44 -14.27 -0.58
N ASN A 154 20.29 -15.52 -0.11
CA ASN A 154 20.68 -16.71 -0.86
C ASN A 154 19.59 -17.26 -1.80
N PHE A 155 18.50 -16.52 -2.06
CA PHE A 155 17.37 -16.94 -2.92
C PHE A 155 17.83 -17.55 -4.26
N TRP A 156 18.69 -16.88 -5.00
CA TRP A 156 19.16 -17.34 -6.32
C TRP A 156 19.97 -18.64 -6.27
N SER A 157 20.51 -19.02 -5.12
CA SER A 157 21.17 -20.32 -4.92
C SER A 157 20.18 -21.47 -4.77
N TRP A 158 18.94 -21.18 -4.35
CA TRP A 158 17.95 -22.18 -3.92
C TRP A 158 16.68 -22.22 -4.76
N VAL A 159 16.43 -21.19 -5.56
CA VAL A 159 15.24 -21.05 -6.41
C VAL A 159 15.00 -22.24 -7.33
N ASN A 160 16.07 -22.91 -7.81
CA ASN A 160 15.94 -24.14 -8.59
C ASN A 160 15.23 -25.26 -7.83
N GLY A 161 15.66 -25.51 -6.60
CA GLY A 161 15.08 -26.56 -5.75
C GLY A 161 13.66 -26.23 -5.30
N LEU A 162 13.27 -24.96 -5.32
CA LEU A 162 11.94 -24.48 -4.93
C LEU A 162 10.94 -24.54 -6.08
N VAL A 163 11.25 -23.94 -7.23
CA VAL A 163 10.30 -23.72 -8.33
C VAL A 163 10.80 -24.23 -9.69
N GLY A 164 11.94 -24.91 -9.74
CA GLY A 164 12.50 -25.48 -10.97
C GLY A 164 13.09 -24.46 -11.94
N LEU A 165 13.26 -23.21 -11.53
CA LEU A 165 13.81 -22.13 -12.35
C LEU A 165 15.24 -21.74 -11.93
N ASN A 166 16.02 -21.21 -12.88
CA ASN A 166 17.36 -20.67 -12.67
C ASN A 166 17.47 -19.23 -13.21
N PRO A 167 16.72 -18.26 -12.66
CA PRO A 167 16.86 -16.87 -13.08
C PRO A 167 18.28 -16.36 -12.78
N ALA A 168 18.78 -15.48 -13.64
CA ALA A 168 20.05 -14.80 -13.39
C ALA A 168 19.97 -13.96 -12.09
N PRO A 169 21.11 -13.66 -11.43
CA PRO A 169 21.14 -12.70 -10.33
C PRO A 169 20.39 -11.41 -10.67
N ASN A 170 19.62 -10.89 -9.72
CA ASN A 170 18.75 -9.71 -9.89
C ASN A 170 17.61 -9.88 -10.92
N VAL A 171 17.30 -11.10 -11.35
CA VAL A 171 16.07 -11.40 -12.09
C VAL A 171 15.14 -12.20 -11.18
N GLY A 172 13.88 -11.78 -11.08
CA GLY A 172 12.91 -12.43 -10.19
C GLY A 172 12.19 -13.58 -10.86
N LEU A 173 11.01 -13.90 -10.35
CA LEU A 173 10.14 -14.96 -10.88
C LEU A 173 8.91 -14.33 -11.49
N ASN A 174 8.49 -14.77 -12.69
CA ASN A 174 7.15 -14.48 -13.14
C ASN A 174 6.23 -15.59 -12.63
N LEU A 175 5.24 -15.23 -11.82
CA LEU A 175 4.26 -16.20 -11.33
C LEU A 175 3.15 -16.44 -12.37
N ASP A 176 2.99 -15.53 -13.35
CA ASP A 176 2.16 -15.76 -14.53
C ASP A 176 2.85 -16.79 -15.44
N GLY A 177 2.10 -17.83 -15.87
CA GLY A 177 2.60 -18.90 -16.73
C GLY A 177 3.23 -20.10 -16.00
N LEU A 178 3.42 -20.03 -14.68
CA LEU A 178 3.78 -21.22 -13.89
C LEU A 178 2.62 -22.24 -13.86
N ALA A 179 1.36 -21.78 -13.92
CA ALA A 179 0.17 -22.66 -13.98
C ALA A 179 0.10 -23.47 -15.28
N THR A 180 0.63 -22.93 -16.38
CA THR A 180 0.62 -23.54 -17.72
C THR A 180 1.86 -24.39 -17.99
N GLY A 181 2.74 -24.58 -17.00
CA GLY A 181 3.97 -25.36 -17.15
C GLY A 181 5.04 -24.65 -18.01
N THR A 182 4.90 -23.35 -18.22
CA THR A 182 5.85 -22.51 -18.96
C THR A 182 6.40 -21.40 -18.06
N PRO A 183 7.02 -21.75 -16.91
CA PRO A 183 7.52 -20.75 -15.99
C PRO A 183 8.64 -19.93 -16.64
N ALA A 184 8.59 -18.61 -16.45
CA ALA A 184 9.55 -17.69 -17.03
C ALA A 184 10.23 -16.84 -15.94
N PRO A 185 11.48 -16.38 -16.17
CA PRO A 185 12.07 -15.35 -15.32
C PRO A 185 11.17 -14.11 -15.27
N GLY A 186 11.11 -13.51 -14.08
CA GLY A 186 10.38 -12.26 -13.86
C GLY A 186 11.15 -11.05 -14.35
N ASN A 187 10.79 -9.89 -13.80
CA ASN A 187 11.48 -8.64 -14.10
C ASN A 187 12.79 -8.49 -13.33
N LYS A 188 13.59 -7.50 -13.74
CA LYS A 188 14.88 -7.19 -13.09
C LYS A 188 14.66 -6.43 -11.79
N ALA A 189 15.54 -6.61 -10.82
CA ALA A 189 15.63 -5.72 -9.66
C ALA A 189 15.82 -4.27 -10.17
N PRO A 190 15.29 -3.25 -9.47
CA PRO A 190 15.58 -1.88 -9.81
C PRO A 190 17.09 -1.65 -9.77
N SER A 191 17.62 -0.95 -10.77
CA SER A 191 19.03 -0.56 -10.86
C SER A 191 19.13 0.86 -11.42
N LEU A 192 20.34 1.41 -11.55
CA LEU A 192 20.55 2.69 -12.25
C LEU A 192 20.38 2.59 -13.77
N ILE A 193 20.18 1.37 -14.31
CA ILE A 193 19.86 1.14 -15.71
C ILE A 193 18.35 0.94 -15.83
N PRO A 194 17.64 1.77 -16.61
CA PRO A 194 16.20 1.63 -16.82
C PRO A 194 15.82 0.26 -17.38
N ALA A 195 14.93 -0.42 -16.67
CA ALA A 195 14.32 -1.67 -17.13
C ALA A 195 12.92 -1.40 -17.73
N PRO A 196 12.54 -2.04 -18.85
CA PRO A 196 11.25 -1.82 -19.48
C PRO A 196 10.10 -2.43 -18.69
N MET A 197 8.92 -1.83 -18.83
CA MET A 197 7.62 -2.40 -18.44
C MET A 197 6.87 -2.86 -19.69
N SER A 198 6.04 -3.89 -19.55
CA SER A 198 5.24 -4.47 -20.64
C SER A 198 3.80 -3.98 -20.55
N TYR A 199 3.15 -3.71 -21.69
CA TYR A 199 1.73 -3.34 -21.68
C TYR A 199 0.83 -4.58 -21.59
N ASN A 200 -0.02 -4.62 -20.58
CA ASN A 200 -1.04 -5.63 -20.39
C ASN A 200 -2.37 -5.14 -20.96
N THR A 201 -2.79 -5.73 -22.09
CA THR A 201 -4.02 -5.34 -22.80
C THR A 201 -5.29 -5.74 -22.06
N GLN A 202 -5.25 -6.79 -21.24
CA GLN A 202 -6.40 -7.28 -20.47
C GLN A 202 -6.80 -6.32 -19.35
N TYR A 203 -5.80 -5.71 -18.69
CA TYR A 203 -6.02 -4.76 -17.59
C TYR A 203 -5.77 -3.29 -17.97
N ALA A 204 -5.32 -3.04 -19.21
CA ALA A 204 -5.04 -1.70 -19.75
C ALA A 204 -4.04 -0.89 -18.90
N TRP A 205 -2.93 -1.51 -18.51
CA TRP A 205 -1.82 -0.89 -17.79
C TRP A 205 -0.47 -1.37 -18.31
N PHE A 206 0.59 -0.66 -17.95
CA PHE A 206 1.96 -1.17 -18.05
C PHE A 206 2.34 -1.87 -16.76
N GLU A 207 3.05 -2.99 -16.84
CA GLU A 207 3.46 -3.78 -15.68
C GLU A 207 4.90 -4.27 -15.75
N ALA A 208 5.50 -4.41 -14.57
CA ALA A 208 6.69 -5.19 -14.32
C ALA A 208 6.40 -6.10 -13.12
N GLU A 209 6.00 -7.33 -13.42
CA GLU A 209 5.72 -8.42 -12.46
C GLU A 209 7.01 -9.10 -12.01
N GLY A 210 7.05 -9.50 -10.74
CA GLY A 210 8.15 -10.33 -10.24
C GLY A 210 9.48 -9.62 -10.17
N ILE A 211 9.46 -8.37 -9.72
CA ILE A 211 10.66 -7.60 -9.40
C ILE A 211 11.23 -8.14 -8.08
N PRO A 212 12.46 -8.69 -8.03
CA PRO A 212 13.01 -9.26 -6.80
C PRO A 212 13.58 -8.16 -5.91
N VAL A 213 12.73 -7.49 -5.13
CA VAL A 213 13.13 -6.45 -4.17
C VAL A 213 13.41 -7.08 -2.80
N THR A 214 14.37 -6.53 -2.07
CA THR A 214 14.71 -6.92 -0.69
C THR A 214 14.64 -5.72 0.26
N PRO A 215 14.37 -5.91 1.57
CA PRO A 215 14.21 -4.82 2.52
C PRO A 215 15.55 -4.25 3.03
N TYR A 216 16.59 -4.29 2.18
CA TYR A 216 17.93 -3.85 2.49
C TYR A 216 18.47 -3.01 1.34
N ASP A 217 18.97 -1.84 1.66
CA ASP A 217 19.56 -0.91 0.70
C ASP A 217 20.99 -1.34 0.31
N ASP A 218 21.64 -0.58 -0.55
CA ASP A 218 22.97 -0.92 -1.07
C ASP A 218 24.08 -0.88 -0.01
N THR A 219 23.82 -0.26 1.14
CA THR A 219 24.69 -0.26 2.32
C THR A 219 24.33 -1.35 3.33
N PHE A 220 23.41 -2.26 2.96
CA PHE A 220 22.83 -3.29 3.82
C PHE A 220 22.02 -2.73 4.99
N LYS A 221 21.63 -1.45 4.96
CA LYS A 221 20.74 -0.87 5.96
C LYS A 221 19.30 -1.26 5.62
N LYS A 222 18.51 -1.49 6.67
CA LYS A 222 17.10 -1.80 6.54
C LYS A 222 16.34 -0.67 5.85
N ASN A 223 15.66 -0.99 4.76
CA ASN A 223 14.72 -0.11 4.09
C ASN A 223 13.58 -0.94 3.49
N PHE A 224 12.40 -0.82 4.10
CA PHE A 224 11.20 -1.55 3.69
C PHE A 224 10.45 -0.90 2.52
N TYR A 225 10.86 0.32 2.13
CA TYR A 225 10.21 1.13 1.11
C TYR A 225 11.17 1.55 -0.02
N PRO A 226 11.91 0.61 -0.65
CA PRO A 226 12.72 0.96 -1.82
C PRO A 226 11.89 1.73 -2.85
N THR A 227 12.41 2.86 -3.30
CA THR A 227 11.69 3.76 -4.21
C THR A 227 12.23 3.61 -5.63
N VAL A 228 11.32 3.62 -6.60
CA VAL A 228 11.65 3.61 -8.02
C VAL A 228 11.12 4.86 -8.70
N LYS A 229 11.86 5.31 -9.71
CA LYS A 229 11.41 6.32 -10.65
C LYS A 229 10.87 5.62 -11.89
N VAL A 230 9.67 5.99 -12.30
CA VAL A 230 9.02 5.47 -13.51
C VAL A 230 8.99 6.57 -14.55
N VAL A 231 9.43 6.26 -15.77
CA VAL A 231 9.62 7.22 -16.85
C VAL A 231 8.88 6.74 -18.09
N ALA A 232 8.01 7.59 -18.65
CA ALA A 232 7.39 7.37 -19.94
C ALA A 232 8.13 8.17 -21.02
N LYS A 233 8.50 7.50 -22.12
CA LYS A 233 9.14 8.11 -23.29
C LYS A 233 8.34 7.80 -24.55
N ASP A 234 8.35 8.70 -25.54
CA ASP A 234 7.90 8.37 -26.88
C ASP A 234 8.94 7.52 -27.64
N LEU A 235 8.63 7.13 -28.87
CA LEU A 235 9.52 6.30 -29.71
C LEU A 235 10.83 7.01 -30.10
N SER A 236 10.89 8.35 -30.03
CA SER A 236 12.12 9.12 -30.26
C SER A 236 13.03 9.17 -29.02
N GLY A 237 12.54 8.70 -27.86
CA GLY A 237 13.23 8.75 -26.59
C GLY A 237 12.95 10.02 -25.77
N LYS A 238 12.09 10.93 -26.25
CA LYS A 238 11.69 12.12 -25.51
C LYS A 238 10.84 11.72 -24.31
N VAL A 239 11.21 12.23 -23.13
CA VAL A 239 10.44 12.03 -21.90
C VAL A 239 9.09 12.75 -22.00
N LEU A 240 8.02 12.00 -21.81
CA LEU A 240 6.65 12.52 -21.77
C LEU A 240 6.25 12.88 -20.34
N ALA A 241 6.49 11.97 -19.39
CA ALA A 241 6.18 12.16 -17.98
C ALA A 241 7.09 11.28 -17.10
N THR A 242 7.19 11.63 -15.82
CA THR A 242 7.93 10.88 -14.81
C THR A 242 7.16 10.91 -13.50
N THR A 243 7.24 9.83 -12.72
CA THR A 243 6.71 9.75 -11.37
C THR A 243 7.63 8.89 -10.49
N THR A 244 7.42 8.92 -9.17
CA THR A 244 8.08 8.05 -8.20
C THR A 244 7.06 7.25 -7.43
N THR A 245 7.37 5.99 -7.13
CA THR A 245 6.54 5.14 -6.26
C THR A 245 7.44 4.18 -5.49
N VAL A 246 6.96 3.73 -4.34
CA VAL A 246 7.63 2.69 -3.55
C VAL A 246 7.32 1.29 -4.11
N LEU A 247 8.25 0.36 -3.89
CA LEU A 247 8.13 -1.09 -4.06
C LEU A 247 8.33 -1.78 -2.70
N PRO A 248 7.35 -1.72 -1.79
CA PRO A 248 7.57 -2.07 -0.40
C PRO A 248 7.70 -3.58 -0.24
N VAL A 249 8.69 -3.99 0.54
CA VAL A 249 8.97 -5.39 0.82
C VAL A 249 9.37 -5.55 2.28
N SER A 250 9.00 -6.66 2.89
CA SER A 250 9.30 -6.94 4.28
C SER A 250 9.67 -8.39 4.50
N ASP A 251 10.62 -8.61 5.40
CA ASP A 251 11.01 -9.91 5.94
C ASP A 251 10.60 -10.06 7.43
N GLU A 252 9.63 -9.25 7.89
CA GLU A 252 9.10 -9.30 9.27
C GLU A 252 8.18 -10.51 9.53
N MET A 253 8.26 -11.59 8.77
CA MET A 253 7.48 -12.79 9.08
C MET A 253 8.04 -13.45 10.36
N THR A 254 7.42 -13.16 11.52
CA THR A 254 8.02 -13.46 12.85
C THR A 254 7.68 -14.84 13.42
N CYS A 255 7.61 -15.89 12.61
CA CYS A 255 7.40 -17.26 13.10
C CYS A 255 8.39 -17.68 14.20
N LYS A 256 9.59 -17.08 14.18
CA LYS A 256 10.64 -17.24 15.20
C LYS A 256 10.19 -16.95 16.64
N GLY A 257 9.16 -16.13 16.85
CA GLY A 257 8.64 -15.80 18.19
C GLY A 257 8.18 -17.04 18.98
N CYS A 258 7.76 -18.10 18.30
CA CYS A 258 7.37 -19.38 18.93
C CYS A 258 8.20 -20.56 18.42
N HIS A 259 8.75 -20.50 17.21
CA HIS A 259 9.42 -21.64 16.58
C HIS A 259 10.95 -21.65 16.74
N SER A 260 11.56 -20.62 17.34
CA SER A 260 13.00 -20.63 17.62
C SER A 260 13.37 -21.61 18.73
N SER A 261 14.56 -22.20 18.62
CA SER A 261 15.16 -23.02 19.66
C SER A 261 15.49 -22.14 20.87
N ILE A 262 14.71 -22.28 21.94
CA ILE A 262 14.83 -21.46 23.15
C ILE A 262 14.69 -22.31 24.42
N THR A 263 15.18 -21.77 25.53
CA THR A 263 14.94 -22.29 26.88
C THR A 263 14.33 -21.18 27.72
N THR A 264 13.09 -21.33 28.16
CA THR A 264 12.35 -20.33 28.94
C THR A 264 11.27 -20.98 29.80
N GLY A 265 10.84 -20.32 30.87
CA GLY A 265 9.68 -20.71 31.68
C GLY A 265 8.32 -20.33 31.05
N ASN A 266 8.32 -19.59 29.94
CA ASN A 266 7.09 -19.21 29.24
C ASN A 266 6.51 -20.40 28.45
N ALA A 267 5.43 -20.98 28.96
CA ALA A 267 4.77 -22.12 28.32
C ALA A 267 4.23 -21.82 26.91
N ALA A 268 3.77 -20.60 26.64
CA ALA A 268 3.27 -20.21 25.31
C ALA A 268 4.43 -20.15 24.30
N ALA A 269 5.59 -19.61 24.68
CA ALA A 269 6.79 -19.61 23.85
C ALA A 269 7.32 -21.03 23.56
N MET A 270 7.10 -21.97 24.49
CA MET A 270 7.53 -23.37 24.36
C MET A 270 6.51 -24.26 23.67
N ALA A 271 5.32 -23.76 23.33
CA ALA A 271 4.20 -24.57 22.82
C ALA A 271 4.47 -25.20 21.44
N ALA A 272 5.39 -24.62 20.66
CA ALA A 272 5.78 -25.15 19.35
C ALA A 272 7.00 -26.08 19.40
N LYS A 273 7.50 -26.45 20.59
CA LYS A 273 8.63 -27.36 20.75
C LYS A 273 8.28 -28.77 20.26
N PRO A 274 9.02 -29.35 19.29
CA PRO A 274 8.86 -30.75 18.95
C PRO A 274 9.11 -31.64 20.18
N THR A 275 8.42 -32.79 20.27
CA THR A 275 8.54 -33.71 21.41
C THR A 275 9.96 -34.25 21.57
N THR A 276 10.68 -34.42 20.47
CA THR A 276 12.09 -34.82 20.43
C THR A 276 13.06 -33.64 20.59
N GLY A 277 12.58 -32.49 21.09
CA GLY A 277 13.37 -31.30 21.37
C GLY A 277 13.58 -30.36 20.18
N TRP A 278 14.17 -29.21 20.47
CA TRP A 278 14.58 -28.21 19.49
C TRP A 278 15.76 -28.68 18.62
N VAL A 279 15.96 -28.06 17.45
CA VAL A 279 17.06 -28.38 16.54
C VAL A 279 18.37 -27.71 16.94
N PHE A 280 18.34 -26.46 17.42
CA PHE A 280 19.52 -25.62 17.72
C PHE A 280 20.48 -25.47 16.52
N ASP A 281 19.98 -24.98 15.38
CA ASP A 281 20.85 -24.62 14.25
C ASP A 281 21.66 -23.36 14.59
N ALA A 282 22.93 -23.32 14.18
CA ALA A 282 23.80 -22.18 14.42
C ALA A 282 23.35 -20.91 13.67
N ASN A 283 22.64 -21.08 12.55
CA ASN A 283 22.03 -19.96 11.83
C ASN A 283 20.60 -19.75 12.32
N ALA A 284 20.33 -18.58 12.88
CA ALA A 284 19.02 -18.25 13.46
C ALA A 284 17.86 -18.35 12.45
N ASP A 285 18.06 -17.97 11.19
CA ASP A 285 17.02 -18.07 10.15
C ASP A 285 16.73 -19.52 9.74
N ARG A 286 17.74 -20.39 9.81
CA ARG A 286 17.56 -21.83 9.55
C ARG A 286 16.93 -22.54 10.74
N ASP A 287 17.25 -22.12 11.96
CA ASP A 287 16.84 -22.77 13.20
C ASP A 287 15.31 -22.87 13.34
N TRP A 288 14.62 -21.73 13.35
CA TRP A 288 13.16 -21.73 13.50
C TRP A 288 12.46 -22.40 12.32
N LYS A 289 13.03 -22.29 11.10
CA LYS A 289 12.50 -22.98 9.92
C LYS A 289 12.59 -24.49 10.04
N LYS A 290 13.72 -25.02 10.51
CA LYS A 290 13.91 -26.46 10.74
C LYS A 290 13.01 -26.97 11.85
N ASN A 291 12.79 -26.19 12.91
CA ASN A 291 11.84 -26.53 13.96
C ASN A 291 10.40 -26.61 13.43
N ILE A 292 9.99 -25.73 12.52
CA ILE A 292 8.68 -25.84 11.84
C ILE A 292 8.58 -27.15 11.06
N LEU A 293 9.59 -27.48 10.24
CA LEU A 293 9.58 -28.74 9.47
C LEU A 293 9.53 -29.96 10.39
N LYS A 294 10.33 -29.96 11.47
CA LYS A 294 10.36 -31.03 12.47
C LYS A 294 9.01 -31.21 13.16
N LEU A 295 8.37 -30.12 13.59
CA LEU A 295 7.04 -30.16 14.19
C LEU A 295 5.97 -30.60 13.19
N HIS A 296 6.08 -30.18 11.93
CA HIS A 296 5.19 -30.60 10.87
C HIS A 296 5.28 -32.12 10.65
N ASP A 297 6.49 -32.65 10.49
CA ASP A 297 6.76 -34.08 10.33
C ASP A 297 6.19 -34.89 11.49
N GLN A 298 6.47 -34.48 12.73
CA GLN A 298 5.94 -35.12 13.94
C GLN A 298 4.41 -35.28 13.88
N ASN A 299 3.69 -34.28 13.36
CA ASN A 299 2.23 -34.28 13.33
C ASN A 299 1.64 -34.95 12.08
N LYS A 300 2.42 -35.15 11.01
CA LYS A 300 1.89 -35.50 9.68
C LYS A 300 2.49 -36.75 9.08
N LEU A 301 3.62 -37.27 9.56
CA LEU A 301 4.31 -38.44 8.98
C LEU A 301 3.44 -39.69 8.82
N SER A 302 2.43 -39.90 9.67
CA SER A 302 1.48 -41.02 9.55
C SER A 302 0.36 -40.77 8.54
N ASN A 303 0.14 -39.54 8.09
CA ASN A 303 -0.95 -39.16 7.20
C ASN A 303 -0.66 -39.56 5.74
N THR A 304 -1.61 -40.26 5.11
CA THR A 304 -1.47 -40.73 3.72
C THR A 304 -1.30 -39.60 2.71
N LEU A 305 -2.10 -38.52 2.81
CA LEU A 305 -2.00 -37.37 1.90
C LEU A 305 -0.65 -36.67 2.04
N TYR A 306 -0.10 -36.61 3.25
CA TYR A 306 1.24 -36.07 3.47
C TYR A 306 2.32 -36.91 2.75
N LYS A 307 2.27 -38.25 2.86
CA LYS A 307 3.18 -39.14 2.11
C LYS A 307 3.00 -39.01 0.60
N THR A 308 1.77 -38.86 0.11
CA THR A 308 1.48 -38.56 -1.29
C THR A 308 2.14 -37.24 -1.71
N GLY A 309 1.99 -36.18 -0.91
CA GLY A 309 2.60 -34.88 -1.18
C GLY A 309 4.13 -34.93 -1.19
N LEU A 310 4.75 -35.70 -0.30
CA LEU A 310 6.20 -35.94 -0.32
C LEU A 310 6.62 -36.61 -1.64
N SER A 311 5.94 -37.69 -2.02
CA SER A 311 6.25 -38.43 -3.25
C SER A 311 6.07 -37.59 -4.51
N GLN A 312 4.96 -36.85 -4.62
CA GLN A 312 4.64 -36.04 -5.82
C GLN A 312 5.64 -34.91 -6.05
N ASN A 313 6.20 -34.35 -4.97
CA ASN A 313 7.15 -33.24 -5.04
C ASN A 313 8.62 -33.68 -4.93
N GLY A 314 8.87 -35.00 -4.95
CA GLY A 314 10.21 -35.57 -4.83
C GLY A 314 10.92 -35.21 -3.52
N TYR A 315 10.18 -35.13 -2.42
CA TYR A 315 10.71 -34.94 -1.07
C TYR A 315 11.04 -36.28 -0.42
N ASN A 316 11.90 -36.26 0.59
CA ASN A 316 12.34 -37.46 1.30
C ASN A 316 11.16 -38.11 2.03
N ALA A 317 11.00 -39.43 1.88
CA ALA A 317 9.92 -40.19 2.52
C ALA A 317 9.95 -40.14 4.06
N SER A 318 11.10 -39.81 4.65
CA SER A 318 11.29 -39.62 6.10
C SER A 318 10.81 -38.26 6.61
N GLY A 319 10.44 -37.32 5.72
CA GLY A 319 9.82 -36.04 6.07
C GLY A 319 10.49 -34.81 5.45
N LEU A 320 9.90 -33.65 5.71
CA LEU A 320 10.35 -32.34 5.23
C LEU A 320 11.69 -31.94 5.84
N LEU A 321 11.94 -32.23 7.13
CA LEU A 321 13.22 -31.89 7.76
C LEU A 321 14.37 -32.69 7.13
N ALA A 322 14.17 -33.98 6.88
CA ALA A 322 15.14 -34.82 6.19
C ALA A 322 15.39 -34.32 4.75
N THR A 323 14.36 -33.81 4.09
CA THR A 323 14.45 -33.20 2.76
C THR A 323 15.36 -31.96 2.78
N ALA A 324 15.10 -31.01 3.69
CA ALA A 324 15.90 -29.80 3.84
C ALA A 324 17.35 -30.10 4.23
N ASN A 325 17.59 -31.04 5.15
CA ASN A 325 18.94 -31.45 5.54
C ASN A 325 19.70 -32.16 4.41
N GLY A 326 18.99 -32.79 3.47
CA GLY A 326 19.55 -33.37 2.26
C GLY A 326 19.89 -32.35 1.16
N GLY A 327 19.74 -31.04 1.43
CA GLY A 327 20.03 -29.99 0.47
C GLY A 327 18.92 -29.74 -0.55
N LYS A 328 17.67 -30.10 -0.24
CA LYS A 328 16.51 -29.73 -1.05
C LYS A 328 15.54 -28.87 -0.22
N PRO A 329 15.36 -27.58 -0.54
CA PRO A 329 14.44 -26.73 0.20
C PRO A 329 12.99 -27.14 -0.06
N VAL A 330 12.13 -26.92 0.93
CA VAL A 330 10.70 -27.24 0.84
C VAL A 330 9.91 -26.02 0.36
N LEU A 331 9.04 -26.19 -0.64
CA LEU A 331 8.08 -25.15 -1.03
C LEU A 331 6.72 -25.48 -0.41
N CYS A 332 6.28 -24.71 0.58
CA CYS A 332 5.07 -25.03 1.35
C CYS A 332 3.83 -25.16 0.46
N VAL A 333 3.75 -24.30 -0.55
CA VAL A 333 2.62 -24.24 -1.49
C VAL A 333 2.64 -25.33 -2.56
N ALA A 334 3.69 -26.15 -2.62
CA ALA A 334 3.72 -27.35 -3.45
C ALA A 334 2.76 -28.44 -2.94
N CYS A 335 2.51 -28.46 -1.63
CA CYS A 335 1.51 -29.35 -1.01
C CYS A 335 0.20 -28.60 -0.68
N HIS A 336 0.30 -27.35 -0.21
CA HIS A 336 -0.84 -26.56 0.23
C HIS A 336 -1.23 -25.51 -0.83
N ALA A 337 -2.39 -25.66 -1.47
CA ALA A 337 -2.82 -24.73 -2.51
C ALA A 337 -2.80 -23.26 -2.04
N SER A 338 -2.43 -22.30 -2.91
CA SER A 338 -2.37 -20.88 -2.52
C SER A 338 -2.73 -19.92 -3.65
N ASN A 339 -3.74 -19.10 -3.41
CA ASN A 339 -4.18 -18.02 -4.30
C ASN A 339 -3.25 -16.79 -4.32
N ALA A 340 -2.20 -16.77 -3.50
CA ALA A 340 -1.15 -15.75 -3.59
C ALA A 340 -0.41 -15.84 -4.94
N TYR A 341 -0.39 -17.03 -5.53
CA TYR A 341 0.19 -17.33 -6.82
C TYR A 341 -0.95 -17.46 -7.83
N PHE A 342 -1.33 -16.34 -8.45
CA PHE A 342 -2.44 -16.27 -9.40
C PHE A 342 -1.92 -16.02 -10.81
N ASP A 343 -2.38 -16.83 -11.76
CA ASP A 343 -2.13 -16.62 -13.19
C ASP A 343 -3.17 -15.63 -13.71
N LYS A 344 -2.73 -14.40 -14.00
CA LYS A 344 -3.62 -13.33 -14.47
C LYS A 344 -4.18 -13.58 -15.87
N LEU A 345 -3.43 -14.28 -16.72
CA LEU A 345 -3.81 -14.58 -18.10
C LEU A 345 -4.86 -15.70 -18.13
N ASN A 346 -4.55 -16.81 -17.48
CA ASN A 346 -5.41 -18.00 -17.46
C ASN A 346 -6.44 -17.96 -16.33
N LYS A 347 -6.39 -16.94 -15.48
CA LYS A 347 -7.43 -16.65 -14.48
C LYS A 347 -7.58 -17.78 -13.45
N THR A 348 -6.47 -18.43 -13.09
CA THR A 348 -6.47 -19.59 -12.16
C THR A 348 -5.33 -19.52 -11.16
N THR A 349 -5.48 -20.22 -10.05
CA THR A 349 -4.41 -20.40 -9.07
C THR A 349 -3.32 -21.31 -9.63
N VAL A 350 -2.09 -20.83 -9.55
CA VAL A 350 -0.87 -21.47 -10.07
C VAL A 350 -0.41 -22.61 -9.18
N MET A 351 -0.35 -22.36 -7.86
CA MET A 351 0.07 -23.36 -6.88
C MET A 351 -1.16 -24.14 -6.38
N LYS A 352 -1.57 -25.15 -7.16
CA LYS A 352 -2.76 -25.97 -6.87
C LYS A 352 -2.62 -26.90 -5.67
N GLY A 353 -1.40 -27.17 -5.23
CA GLY A 353 -1.12 -28.10 -4.14
C GLY A 353 -1.55 -29.54 -4.44
N VAL A 354 -1.64 -30.35 -3.39
CA VAL A 354 -2.06 -31.76 -3.45
C VAL A 354 -3.54 -31.85 -3.11
N THR A 355 -4.32 -32.50 -3.98
CA THR A 355 -5.76 -32.70 -3.76
C THR A 355 -6.06 -33.32 -2.39
N GLY A 356 -7.00 -32.72 -1.66
CA GLY A 356 -7.41 -33.15 -0.32
C GLY A 356 -6.59 -32.55 0.82
N ILE A 357 -5.44 -31.93 0.55
CA ILE A 357 -4.72 -31.11 1.53
C ILE A 357 -5.37 -29.72 1.59
N SER A 358 -5.67 -29.24 2.80
CA SER A 358 -6.23 -27.90 3.02
C SER A 358 -5.32 -26.82 2.43
N PRO A 359 -5.86 -25.81 1.71
CA PRO A 359 -5.09 -24.67 1.20
C PRO A 359 -4.28 -23.96 2.28
N PHE A 360 -3.19 -23.31 1.88
CA PHE A 360 -2.19 -22.75 2.80
C PHE A 360 -2.78 -21.71 3.77
N THR A 361 -3.60 -20.78 3.25
CA THR A 361 -4.33 -19.81 4.08
C THR A 361 -5.19 -20.52 5.14
N GLN A 362 -5.94 -21.55 4.74
CA GLN A 362 -6.80 -22.29 5.67
C GLN A 362 -5.97 -23.00 6.75
N ALA A 363 -4.92 -23.72 6.32
CA ALA A 363 -4.08 -24.56 7.18
C ALA A 363 -3.35 -23.73 8.24
N LEU A 364 -2.72 -22.62 7.86
CA LEU A 364 -2.01 -21.77 8.80
C LEU A 364 -2.96 -21.11 9.79
N HIS A 365 -3.99 -20.41 9.32
CA HIS A 365 -4.81 -19.60 10.21
C HIS A 365 -5.65 -20.46 11.17
N THR A 366 -6.22 -21.58 10.70
CA THR A 366 -6.97 -22.50 11.56
C THR A 366 -6.09 -23.10 12.65
N LYS A 367 -4.83 -23.43 12.32
CA LYS A 367 -3.91 -24.03 13.29
C LYS A 367 -3.47 -23.02 14.35
N HIS A 368 -3.33 -21.75 13.98
CA HIS A 368 -2.79 -20.71 14.86
C HIS A 368 -3.86 -19.93 15.63
N SER A 369 -5.15 -20.02 15.28
CA SER A 369 -6.21 -19.26 15.97
C SER A 369 -6.23 -19.51 17.49
N THR A 370 -6.03 -20.75 17.92
CA THR A 370 -6.05 -21.14 19.34
C THR A 370 -4.68 -21.08 20.03
N VAL A 371 -3.61 -20.78 19.29
CA VAL A 371 -2.26 -20.66 19.85
C VAL A 371 -2.19 -19.39 20.68
N LYS A 372 -1.51 -19.45 21.84
CA LYS A 372 -1.32 -18.28 22.70
C LYS A 372 -0.12 -17.47 22.23
N ASP A 373 -0.30 -16.16 22.14
CA ASP A 373 0.82 -15.23 21.98
C ASP A 373 1.70 -15.25 23.24
N PRO A 374 3.03 -15.45 23.12
CA PRO A 374 3.94 -15.41 24.25
C PRO A 374 3.96 -14.10 25.03
N ALA A 375 3.61 -12.97 24.40
CA ALA A 375 3.61 -11.66 25.06
C ALA A 375 2.33 -11.40 25.86
N THR A 376 1.16 -11.59 25.25
CA THR A 376 -0.15 -11.32 25.89
C THR A 376 -0.74 -12.51 26.64
N LEU A 377 -0.26 -13.73 26.36
CA LEU A 377 -0.80 -15.01 26.86
C LEU A 377 -2.26 -15.30 26.45
N LEU A 378 -2.81 -14.50 25.53
CA LEU A 378 -4.13 -14.70 24.95
C LEU A 378 -4.03 -15.58 23.70
N PRO A 379 -5.06 -16.40 23.41
CA PRO A 379 -5.21 -17.00 22.08
C PRO A 379 -5.19 -15.92 21.00
N LEU A 380 -4.53 -16.17 19.87
CA LEU A 380 -4.40 -15.19 18.79
C LEU A 380 -5.76 -14.71 18.27
N ASP A 381 -6.78 -15.58 18.28
CA ASP A 381 -8.15 -15.23 17.88
C ASP A 381 -8.84 -14.21 18.80
N ASN A 382 -8.36 -14.08 20.03
CA ASN A 382 -8.93 -13.19 21.05
C ASN A 382 -8.21 -11.83 21.12
N ILE A 383 -7.19 -11.61 20.30
CA ILE A 383 -6.47 -10.34 20.19
C ILE A 383 -7.13 -9.50 19.09
N ASN A 384 -7.83 -8.45 19.50
CA ASN A 384 -8.73 -7.66 18.66
C ASN A 384 -8.06 -6.45 17.98
N ASP A 385 -6.75 -6.49 17.79
CA ASP A 385 -5.99 -5.47 17.07
C ASP A 385 -4.95 -6.11 16.14
N ARG A 386 -4.32 -5.28 15.30
CA ARG A 386 -3.38 -5.76 14.27
C ARG A 386 -2.15 -6.52 14.81
N THR A 387 -1.87 -6.49 16.12
CA THR A 387 -0.68 -7.17 16.69
C THR A 387 -0.70 -8.67 16.46
N SER A 388 -1.87 -9.32 16.55
CA SER A 388 -1.98 -10.76 16.31
C SER A 388 -1.67 -11.15 14.87
N CYS A 389 -2.11 -10.32 13.92
CA CYS A 389 -1.79 -10.50 12.51
C CYS A 389 -0.31 -10.21 12.23
N TYR A 390 0.27 -9.20 12.88
CA TYR A 390 1.66 -8.78 12.69
C TYR A 390 2.72 -9.73 13.28
N LEU A 391 2.30 -10.79 13.98
CA LEU A 391 3.19 -11.89 14.34
C LEU A 391 3.58 -12.74 13.13
N CYS A 392 2.77 -12.75 12.08
CA CYS A 392 3.01 -13.54 10.87
C CYS A 392 3.12 -12.66 9.62
N HIS A 393 2.37 -11.56 9.57
CA HIS A 393 2.38 -10.60 8.48
C HIS A 393 3.26 -9.40 8.81
N PRO A 394 3.86 -8.74 7.80
CA PRO A 394 4.59 -7.50 8.01
C PRO A 394 3.75 -6.43 8.71
N GLY A 395 4.32 -5.76 9.70
CA GLY A 395 3.69 -4.55 10.21
C GLY A 395 4.19 -4.02 11.53
N SER A 396 4.99 -4.79 12.28
CA SER A 396 5.48 -4.38 13.60
C SER A 396 6.35 -3.12 13.52
N ALA A 397 7.29 -3.05 12.56
CA ALA A 397 7.98 -1.82 12.20
C ALA A 397 7.61 -1.35 10.79
N THR A 398 7.40 -2.30 9.87
CA THR A 398 7.06 -1.99 8.47
C THR A 398 5.72 -1.33 8.27
N GLN A 399 4.74 -1.47 9.16
CA GLN A 399 3.37 -0.96 8.99
C GLN A 399 2.74 -1.30 7.61
N CYS A 400 2.54 -2.58 7.29
CA CYS A 400 1.88 -2.96 6.03
C CYS A 400 0.54 -2.24 5.81
N LEU A 401 -0.30 -2.17 6.85
CA LEU A 401 -1.55 -1.40 6.87
C LEU A 401 -1.27 0.04 7.33
N ARG A 402 -1.06 0.94 6.37
CA ARG A 402 -0.62 2.34 6.59
C ARG A 402 -1.38 3.40 5.81
N GLY A 403 -2.26 2.97 4.90
CA GLY A 403 -3.12 3.87 4.14
C GLY A 403 -4.13 4.62 5.00
N ALA A 404 -5.02 5.37 4.36
CA ALA A 404 -6.04 6.20 5.00
C ALA A 404 -6.85 5.45 6.07
N MET A 405 -7.18 4.18 5.82
CA MET A 405 -7.86 3.32 6.79
C MET A 405 -6.93 2.93 7.96
N GLY A 406 -5.70 2.52 7.65
CA GLY A 406 -4.73 2.00 8.62
C GLY A 406 -4.14 3.04 9.57
N LYS A 407 -4.15 4.32 9.19
CA LYS A 407 -3.66 5.43 10.00
C LYS A 407 -4.75 6.19 10.76
N ALA A 408 -6.01 5.85 10.53
CA ALA A 408 -7.13 6.57 11.13
C ALA A 408 -7.17 6.30 12.65
N VAL A 409 -7.26 7.36 13.45
CA VAL A 409 -7.27 7.29 14.92
C VAL A 409 -8.48 8.02 15.51
N ASP A 410 -8.92 7.60 16.69
CA ASP A 410 -9.90 8.29 17.50
C ASP A 410 -9.30 9.52 18.20
N ALA A 411 -10.12 10.22 19.00
CA ALA A 411 -9.70 11.39 19.75
C ALA A 411 -8.56 11.14 20.76
N ASN A 412 -8.35 9.88 21.16
CA ASN A 412 -7.30 9.45 22.09
C ASN A 412 -6.05 8.91 21.36
N GLY A 413 -6.02 8.95 20.03
CA GLY A 413 -4.93 8.42 19.22
C GLY A 413 -4.96 6.91 19.02
N LYS A 414 -6.04 6.22 19.43
CA LYS A 414 -6.19 4.78 19.19
C LYS A 414 -6.65 4.55 17.76
N LEU A 415 -6.08 3.54 17.09
CA LEU A 415 -6.46 3.15 15.74
C LEU A 415 -7.96 2.78 15.66
N LEU A 416 -8.65 3.36 14.68
CA LEU A 416 -10.08 3.11 14.42
C LEU A 416 -10.32 1.80 13.68
N MET A 417 -9.33 1.32 12.93
CA MET A 417 -9.40 0.09 12.14
C MET A 417 -8.13 -0.75 12.32
N SER A 418 -8.31 -2.06 12.27
CA SER A 418 -7.24 -3.06 12.28
C SER A 418 -7.40 -4.03 11.11
N CYS A 419 -6.47 -4.97 10.93
CA CYS A 419 -6.57 -6.01 9.90
C CYS A 419 -7.92 -6.76 9.97
N GLN A 420 -8.41 -7.00 11.18
CA GLN A 420 -9.68 -7.67 11.47
C GLN A 420 -10.90 -6.89 10.96
N SER A 421 -10.82 -5.56 10.85
CA SER A 421 -11.89 -4.73 10.28
C SER A 421 -12.21 -5.12 8.83
N CYS A 422 -11.24 -5.69 8.11
CA CYS A 422 -11.37 -6.09 6.70
C CYS A 422 -11.35 -7.61 6.52
N HIS A 423 -10.59 -8.35 7.32
CA HIS A 423 -10.38 -9.78 7.10
C HIS A 423 -11.05 -10.69 8.14
N GLY A 424 -11.47 -10.14 9.28
CA GLY A 424 -11.85 -10.93 10.46
C GLY A 424 -10.66 -11.43 11.27
N ASN A 425 -10.94 -12.22 12.31
CA ASN A 425 -9.94 -12.86 13.16
C ASN A 425 -9.31 -14.10 12.48
N ASN A 426 -8.33 -14.74 13.14
CA ASN A 426 -7.60 -15.86 12.55
C ASN A 426 -8.52 -17.04 12.19
N ALA A 427 -9.48 -17.40 13.02
CA ALA A 427 -10.41 -18.49 12.74
C ALA A 427 -11.30 -18.17 11.52
N GLN A 428 -11.76 -16.92 11.39
CA GLN A 428 -12.54 -16.46 10.23
C GLN A 428 -11.72 -16.45 8.95
N VAL A 429 -10.46 -15.99 9.01
CA VAL A 429 -9.53 -16.04 7.88
C VAL A 429 -9.24 -17.48 7.45
N GLY A 430 -9.14 -18.39 8.42
CA GLY A 430 -8.93 -19.83 8.20
C GLY A 430 -10.18 -20.62 7.84
N ASN A 431 -11.35 -19.98 7.68
CA ASN A 431 -12.59 -20.70 7.41
C ASN A 431 -12.54 -21.39 6.04
N LYS A 432 -12.94 -22.68 5.98
CA LYS A 432 -12.97 -23.47 4.74
C LYS A 432 -13.87 -22.89 3.64
N ALA A 433 -14.87 -22.09 4.01
CA ALA A 433 -15.76 -21.41 3.07
C ALA A 433 -15.13 -20.15 2.46
N ARG A 434 -13.98 -19.69 2.99
CA ARG A 434 -13.27 -18.52 2.51
C ARG A 434 -12.15 -18.92 1.54
N GLN A 435 -12.16 -18.32 0.37
CA GLN A 435 -11.04 -18.31 -0.56
C GLN A 435 -10.10 -17.15 -0.19
N GLY A 436 -8.98 -17.48 0.45
CA GLY A 436 -7.93 -16.49 0.77
C GLY A 436 -7.50 -15.72 -0.49
N TRP A 437 -7.12 -14.45 -0.33
CA TRP A 437 -6.73 -13.51 -1.40
C TRP A 437 -7.85 -13.05 -2.35
N TYR A 438 -9.01 -13.70 -2.31
CA TYR A 438 -10.13 -13.46 -3.22
C TYR A 438 -11.38 -12.96 -2.51
N ASN A 439 -11.74 -13.55 -1.37
CA ASN A 439 -12.87 -13.07 -0.55
C ASN A 439 -12.40 -11.96 0.38
N GLU A 440 -12.32 -10.77 -0.18
CA GLU A 440 -11.99 -9.52 0.49
C GLU A 440 -13.20 -8.56 0.43
N PRO A 441 -13.37 -7.65 1.39
CA PRO A 441 -14.42 -6.65 1.34
C PRO A 441 -14.23 -5.74 0.14
N THR A 442 -15.32 -5.44 -0.53
CA THR A 442 -15.37 -4.44 -1.58
C THR A 442 -15.44 -3.04 -0.97
N CYS A 443 -15.15 -2.00 -1.75
CA CYS A 443 -15.12 -0.61 -1.27
C CYS A 443 -16.45 -0.19 -0.62
N GLU A 444 -17.56 -0.60 -1.22
CA GLU A 444 -18.92 -0.31 -0.77
C GLU A 444 -19.27 -1.00 0.56
N ALA A 445 -18.59 -2.09 0.93
CA ALA A 445 -18.75 -2.73 2.23
C ALA A 445 -18.60 -1.73 3.40
N CYS A 446 -17.73 -0.73 3.22
CA CYS A 446 -17.58 0.39 4.15
C CYS A 446 -18.16 1.72 3.63
N HIS A 447 -18.11 1.95 2.32
CA HIS A 447 -18.51 3.21 1.69
C HIS A 447 -19.89 3.11 1.06
N ASN A 448 -20.93 3.34 1.84
CA ASN A 448 -22.32 3.24 1.38
C ASN A 448 -23.26 4.13 2.18
N SER A 449 -24.43 4.40 1.63
CA SER A 449 -25.46 5.26 2.22
C SER A 449 -26.01 4.79 3.56
N ALA A 450 -25.99 3.48 3.86
CA ALA A 450 -26.47 2.94 5.13
C ALA A 450 -25.48 3.13 6.28
N ALA A 451 -24.19 3.33 5.98
CA ALA A 451 -23.17 3.58 6.98
C ALA A 451 -23.27 5.01 7.54
N PRO A 452 -23.02 5.22 8.86
CA PRO A 452 -22.88 6.56 9.43
C PRO A 452 -21.84 7.38 8.67
N ASN A 453 -22.20 8.61 8.27
CA ASN A 453 -21.36 9.46 7.41
C ASN A 453 -20.87 8.79 6.11
N LYS A 454 -21.57 7.75 5.67
CA LYS A 454 -21.22 6.90 4.53
C LYS A 454 -19.85 6.20 4.65
N ARG A 455 -19.42 5.93 5.89
CA ARG A 455 -18.12 5.32 6.21
C ARG A 455 -18.24 4.40 7.43
N ALA A 456 -18.35 3.10 7.21
CA ALA A 456 -18.25 2.11 8.28
C ALA A 456 -16.80 1.83 8.67
N LEU A 457 -16.58 1.34 9.89
CA LEU A 457 -15.26 0.96 10.42
C LEU A 457 -14.94 -0.54 10.22
N SER A 458 -15.84 -1.29 9.58
CA SER A 458 -15.59 -2.67 9.20
C SER A 458 -16.34 -3.00 7.92
N GLY A 459 -15.66 -3.73 7.04
CA GLY A 459 -16.21 -4.24 5.78
C GLY A 459 -16.67 -5.69 5.88
N VAL A 460 -16.59 -6.30 7.06
CA VAL A 460 -17.03 -7.68 7.32
C VAL A 460 -18.02 -7.71 8.47
N ASN A 461 -18.89 -8.71 8.46
CA ASN A 461 -19.81 -8.96 9.57
C ASN A 461 -19.10 -9.71 10.72
N SER A 462 -19.85 -10.01 11.78
CA SER A 462 -19.35 -10.75 12.95
C SER A 462 -18.85 -12.17 12.65
N SER A 463 -19.13 -12.71 11.47
CA SER A 463 -18.65 -14.00 10.99
C SER A 463 -17.44 -13.87 10.06
N GLY A 464 -16.89 -12.65 9.86
CA GLY A 464 -15.77 -12.38 8.96
C GLY A 464 -16.14 -12.44 7.48
N VAL A 465 -17.44 -12.38 7.14
CA VAL A 465 -17.91 -12.38 5.76
C VAL A 465 -18.11 -10.94 5.29
N ALA A 466 -17.64 -10.61 4.09
CA ALA A 466 -17.77 -9.28 3.50
C ALA A 466 -19.23 -8.79 3.48
N ILE A 467 -19.44 -7.54 3.87
CA ILE A 467 -20.74 -6.87 3.83
C ILE A 467 -21.00 -6.40 2.40
N VAL A 468 -22.18 -6.72 1.87
CA VAL A 468 -22.62 -6.25 0.54
C VAL A 468 -23.82 -5.32 0.73
N PRO A 469 -23.66 -3.99 0.64
CA PRO A 469 -24.76 -3.06 0.73
C PRO A 469 -25.58 -3.00 -0.56
N THR A 470 -26.75 -2.34 -0.52
CA THR A 470 -27.56 -2.03 -1.71
C THR A 470 -27.01 -0.86 -2.53
N ASP A 471 -26.25 0.03 -1.89
CA ASP A 471 -25.63 1.19 -2.53
C ASP A 471 -24.27 0.83 -3.12
N HIS A 472 -24.18 0.90 -4.44
CA HIS A 472 -22.99 0.56 -5.22
C HIS A 472 -22.24 1.78 -5.76
N THR A 473 -22.47 2.99 -5.22
CA THR A 473 -21.82 4.23 -5.68
C THR A 473 -20.28 4.14 -5.69
N PHE A 474 -19.73 3.45 -4.69
CA PHE A 474 -18.29 3.27 -4.52
C PHE A 474 -17.84 1.86 -4.90
N ALA A 475 -18.65 1.11 -5.65
CA ALA A 475 -18.39 -0.31 -5.81
C ALA A 475 -17.12 -0.65 -6.59
N THR A 476 -16.47 -1.75 -6.20
CA THR A 476 -15.52 -2.44 -7.08
C THR A 476 -16.24 -3.00 -8.31
N ASN A 477 -15.53 -3.28 -9.39
CA ASN A 477 -16.16 -3.89 -10.56
C ASN A 477 -16.52 -5.35 -10.26
N ALA A 478 -17.76 -5.72 -10.61
CA ALA A 478 -18.20 -7.10 -10.49
C ALA A 478 -17.41 -8.03 -11.43
N ASN A 479 -17.23 -9.29 -11.05
CA ASN A 479 -16.60 -10.33 -11.88
C ASN A 479 -15.20 -9.96 -12.39
N THR A 480 -14.45 -9.23 -11.57
CA THR A 480 -13.15 -8.66 -11.88
C THR A 480 -12.13 -9.08 -10.82
N PRO A 481 -11.10 -9.88 -11.17
CA PRO A 481 -10.62 -10.19 -12.54
C PRO A 481 -11.35 -11.35 -13.24
N VAL A 482 -12.16 -12.11 -12.50
CA VAL A 482 -12.87 -13.31 -12.96
C VAL A 482 -14.28 -13.36 -12.40
N THR A 483 -15.16 -14.15 -13.04
CA THR A 483 -16.52 -14.40 -12.57
C THR A 483 -16.54 -14.81 -11.11
N GLY A 484 -17.39 -14.14 -10.33
CA GLY A 484 -17.58 -14.39 -8.89
C GLY A 484 -16.63 -13.62 -7.97
N LEU A 485 -15.62 -12.92 -8.49
CA LEU A 485 -14.69 -12.11 -7.69
C LEU A 485 -14.83 -10.62 -7.97
N ASN A 486 -14.66 -9.79 -6.95
CA ASN A 486 -14.79 -8.32 -7.02
C ASN A 486 -13.60 -7.68 -6.29
N LEU A 487 -12.47 -7.49 -6.97
CA LEU A 487 -11.22 -7.07 -6.32
C LEU A 487 -10.85 -5.63 -6.67
N TYR A 488 -10.54 -4.86 -5.63
CA TYR A 488 -10.08 -3.47 -5.72
C TYR A 488 -8.87 -3.31 -6.65
N ARG A 489 -7.82 -4.13 -6.48
CA ARG A 489 -6.59 -4.07 -7.29
C ARG A 489 -6.74 -4.37 -8.78
N PHE A 490 -7.90 -4.84 -9.20
CA PHE A 490 -8.23 -5.09 -10.61
C PHE A 490 -9.38 -4.21 -11.13
N SER A 491 -9.97 -3.38 -10.25
CA SER A 491 -11.10 -2.53 -10.60
C SER A 491 -10.66 -1.23 -11.22
N LYS A 492 -11.45 -0.74 -12.17
CA LYS A 492 -11.30 0.54 -12.85
C LYS A 492 -12.52 1.43 -12.66
N GLY A 493 -12.30 2.72 -12.85
CA GLY A 493 -13.32 3.75 -12.73
C GLY A 493 -13.21 4.81 -13.84
N HIS A 494 -13.20 6.07 -13.41
CA HIS A 494 -13.28 7.23 -14.29
C HIS A 494 -12.19 7.25 -15.38
N GLY A 495 -12.61 7.32 -16.64
CA GLY A 495 -11.72 7.34 -17.80
C GLY A 495 -10.88 6.07 -17.98
N GLY A 496 -11.31 4.93 -17.41
CA GLY A 496 -10.60 3.66 -17.49
C GLY A 496 -9.38 3.55 -16.57
N LEU A 497 -9.15 4.54 -15.70
CA LEU A 497 -8.09 4.47 -14.68
C LEU A 497 -8.38 3.34 -13.70
N GLN A 498 -7.33 2.62 -13.32
CA GLN A 498 -7.39 1.67 -12.21
C GLN A 498 -7.68 2.41 -10.91
N CYS A 499 -8.45 1.79 -10.03
CA CYS A 499 -8.75 2.36 -8.71
C CYS A 499 -7.45 2.69 -7.96
N GLU A 500 -6.45 1.82 -8.03
CA GLU A 500 -5.14 2.03 -7.40
C GLU A 500 -4.32 3.18 -7.99
N ALA A 501 -4.52 3.52 -9.28
CA ALA A 501 -3.84 4.67 -9.88
C ALA A 501 -4.25 5.98 -9.20
N CYS A 502 -5.52 6.11 -8.83
CA CYS A 502 -6.06 7.29 -8.14
C CYS A 502 -5.92 7.22 -6.62
N HIS A 503 -6.17 6.03 -6.05
CA HIS A 503 -6.30 5.85 -4.62
C HIS A 503 -5.02 5.33 -3.95
N GLY A 504 -4.04 4.78 -4.67
CA GLY A 504 -2.87 4.11 -4.11
C GLY A 504 -3.06 2.60 -3.98
N ALA A 505 -1.99 1.88 -3.62
CA ALA A 505 -2.02 0.43 -3.50
C ALA A 505 -2.98 -0.06 -2.40
N THR A 506 -3.43 -1.31 -2.51
CA THR A 506 -4.08 -2.02 -1.39
C THR A 506 -3.26 -1.85 -0.09
N HIS A 507 -3.89 -1.65 1.07
CA HIS A 507 -3.23 -1.33 2.37
C HIS A 507 -2.43 0.00 2.48
N ALA A 508 -2.13 0.67 1.36
CA ALA A 508 -1.43 1.95 1.30
C ALA A 508 -2.24 3.05 0.61
N VAL A 509 -3.57 2.90 0.57
CA VAL A 509 -4.50 3.90 0.01
C VAL A 509 -4.21 5.28 0.58
N TYR A 510 -4.12 6.29 -0.28
CA TYR A 510 -3.73 7.64 0.09
C TYR A 510 -4.78 8.36 0.97
N PRO A 511 -4.35 9.24 1.88
CA PRO A 511 -2.95 9.49 2.22
C PRO A 511 -2.38 8.38 3.12
N SER A 512 -1.17 7.94 2.82
CA SER A 512 -0.42 6.98 3.65
C SER A 512 0.19 7.67 4.87
N SER A 513 0.52 6.92 5.93
CA SER A 513 1.40 7.39 7.01
C SER A 513 2.87 7.44 6.58
N HIS A 514 3.28 6.69 5.55
CA HIS A 514 4.64 6.77 5.00
C HIS A 514 4.74 7.89 3.98
N ALA A 515 5.78 8.74 4.08
CA ALA A 515 5.91 9.93 3.26
C ALA A 515 6.08 9.60 1.77
N ASP A 516 6.90 8.60 1.44
CA ASP A 516 7.24 8.28 0.04
C ASP A 516 6.06 7.75 -0.77
N ASP A 517 5.08 7.08 -0.16
CA ASP A 517 3.82 6.71 -0.83
C ASP A 517 3.09 7.96 -1.37
N ASN A 518 3.14 9.07 -0.62
CA ASN A 518 2.38 10.27 -0.96
C ASN A 518 3.07 11.12 -2.04
N THR A 519 4.33 10.86 -2.39
CA THR A 519 5.14 11.69 -3.30
C THR A 519 4.48 11.90 -4.65
N GLN A 520 3.99 10.83 -5.29
CA GLN A 520 3.25 10.92 -6.55
C GLN A 520 1.99 11.78 -6.43
N SER A 521 1.18 11.55 -5.38
CA SER A 521 -0.05 12.30 -5.19
C SER A 521 0.24 13.80 -4.99
N ILE A 522 1.28 14.14 -4.23
CA ILE A 522 1.69 15.53 -4.05
C ILE A 522 2.17 16.13 -5.36
N ALA A 523 2.96 15.39 -6.15
CA ALA A 523 3.49 15.88 -7.41
C ALA A 523 2.39 16.20 -8.45
N VAL A 524 1.31 15.41 -8.49
CA VAL A 524 0.27 15.57 -9.52
C VAL A 524 -0.86 16.53 -9.15
N GLN A 525 -1.14 16.76 -7.85
CA GLN A 525 -2.24 17.63 -7.40
C GLN A 525 -1.87 18.65 -6.30
N GLY A 526 -0.62 18.67 -5.85
CA GLY A 526 -0.13 19.64 -4.86
C GLY A 526 -0.44 19.29 -3.40
N HIS A 527 -1.07 18.15 -3.12
CA HIS A 527 -1.31 17.67 -1.75
C HIS A 527 -1.31 16.14 -1.66
N ALA A 528 -1.06 15.62 -0.46
CA ALA A 528 -1.18 14.19 -0.20
C ALA A 528 -2.66 13.76 -0.19
N GLY A 529 -2.95 12.58 -0.73
CA GLY A 529 -4.30 12.00 -0.71
C GLY A 529 -4.68 11.35 -2.03
N THR A 530 -5.86 10.76 -2.09
CA THR A 530 -6.45 10.26 -3.34
C THR A 530 -6.41 11.39 -4.39
N VAL A 531 -6.04 11.05 -5.63
CA VAL A 531 -6.03 12.02 -6.74
C VAL A 531 -7.45 12.48 -7.00
N ALA A 532 -7.76 13.71 -6.61
CA ALA A 532 -9.10 14.28 -6.61
C ALA A 532 -9.18 15.63 -7.35
N GLU A 533 -8.05 16.26 -7.63
CA GLU A 533 -8.00 17.49 -8.42
C GLU A 533 -8.00 17.17 -9.92
N CYS A 534 -9.06 17.56 -10.64
CA CYS A 534 -9.24 17.18 -12.05
C CYS A 534 -8.07 17.62 -12.94
N VAL A 535 -7.44 18.76 -12.62
CA VAL A 535 -6.27 19.29 -13.33
C VAL A 535 -5.03 18.38 -13.24
N ALA A 536 -5.01 17.45 -12.28
CA ALA A 536 -3.99 16.41 -12.22
C ALA A 536 -3.96 15.59 -13.52
N CYS A 537 -5.12 15.30 -14.11
CA CYS A 537 -5.24 14.45 -15.30
C CYS A 537 -5.81 15.17 -16.53
N HIS A 538 -6.41 16.34 -16.36
CA HIS A 538 -7.08 17.07 -17.43
C HIS A 538 -6.45 18.46 -17.65
N ALA A 539 -6.64 19.00 -18.84
CA ALA A 539 -6.42 20.41 -19.10
C ALA A 539 -7.30 21.27 -18.19
N THR A 540 -6.90 22.52 -17.97
CA THR A 540 -7.59 23.44 -17.04
C THR A 540 -9.01 23.78 -17.47
N THR A 541 -9.36 23.62 -18.73
CA THR A 541 -10.72 23.80 -19.26
C THR A 541 -11.46 22.48 -19.25
N LEU A 542 -12.38 22.33 -18.30
CA LEU A 542 -13.23 21.15 -18.15
C LEU A 542 -14.69 21.47 -18.45
N PRO A 543 -15.44 20.54 -19.07
CA PRO A 543 -16.89 20.65 -19.12
C PRO A 543 -17.47 20.76 -17.71
N VAL A 544 -18.42 21.67 -17.52
CA VAL A 544 -19.18 21.78 -16.26
C VAL A 544 -20.28 20.73 -16.29
N THR A 545 -20.19 19.74 -15.41
CA THR A 545 -21.13 18.61 -15.33
C THR A 545 -21.59 18.43 -13.90
N ALA A 546 -22.83 17.97 -13.70
CA ALA A 546 -23.35 17.66 -12.37
C ALA A 546 -22.95 16.25 -11.86
N ASN A 547 -22.47 15.38 -12.74
CA ASN A 547 -22.18 13.97 -12.42
C ASN A 547 -21.14 13.31 -13.36
N GLY A 548 -20.35 14.08 -14.12
CA GLY A 548 -19.39 13.54 -15.09
C GLY A 548 -18.06 13.08 -14.48
N GLY A 549 -17.81 13.36 -13.21
CA GLY A 549 -16.63 12.95 -12.47
C GLY A 549 -16.70 11.51 -11.91
N PRO A 550 -15.62 11.03 -11.26
CA PRO A 550 -15.64 9.74 -10.58
C PRO A 550 -16.73 9.71 -9.50
N HIS A 551 -17.37 8.55 -9.29
CA HIS A 551 -18.42 8.37 -8.28
C HIS A 551 -19.60 9.34 -8.38
N GLY A 552 -19.90 9.83 -9.60
CA GLY A 552 -20.97 10.80 -9.82
C GLY A 552 -20.67 12.20 -9.32
N LEU A 553 -19.39 12.54 -9.10
CA LEU A 553 -18.99 13.89 -8.72
C LEU A 553 -19.28 14.89 -9.85
N HIS A 554 -19.74 16.08 -9.46
CA HIS A 554 -19.80 17.22 -10.35
C HIS A 554 -18.39 17.80 -10.59
N THR A 555 -18.25 18.61 -11.63
CA THR A 555 -17.00 19.35 -11.89
C THR A 555 -16.69 20.30 -10.72
N PHE A 556 -15.42 20.44 -10.35
CA PHE A 556 -15.00 21.42 -9.33
C PHE A 556 -14.43 22.68 -9.97
N GLY A 557 -14.50 23.81 -9.27
CA GLY A 557 -13.90 25.06 -9.70
C GLY A 557 -14.90 26.17 -9.97
N GLN A 558 -14.39 27.32 -10.39
CA GLN A 558 -15.20 28.52 -10.64
C GLN A 558 -16.33 28.29 -11.66
N GLY A 559 -16.08 27.49 -12.70
CA GLY A 559 -17.10 27.16 -13.70
C GLY A 559 -18.32 26.44 -13.11
N TRP A 560 -18.12 25.58 -12.10
CA TRP A 560 -19.23 24.98 -11.36
C TRP A 560 -19.95 26.02 -10.51
N VAL A 561 -19.22 26.82 -9.74
CA VAL A 561 -19.82 27.89 -8.92
C VAL A 561 -20.70 28.81 -9.75
N SER A 562 -20.24 29.22 -10.94
CA SER A 562 -20.99 30.09 -11.84
C SER A 562 -22.17 29.41 -12.57
N GLY A 563 -22.21 28.07 -12.64
CA GLY A 563 -23.19 27.33 -13.46
C GLY A 563 -24.12 26.38 -12.71
N HIS A 564 -23.86 26.12 -11.43
CA HIS A 564 -24.57 25.09 -10.65
C HIS A 564 -26.06 25.41 -10.40
N GLU A 565 -26.48 26.67 -10.56
CA GLU A 565 -27.88 27.09 -10.43
C GLU A 565 -28.80 26.27 -11.35
N SER A 566 -28.36 25.99 -12.58
CA SER A 566 -29.11 25.17 -13.53
C SER A 566 -29.33 23.74 -13.01
N ALA A 567 -28.33 23.15 -12.36
CA ALA A 567 -28.43 21.84 -11.72
C ALA A 567 -29.36 21.89 -10.49
N ALA A 568 -29.27 22.94 -9.67
CA ALA A 568 -30.15 23.12 -8.51
C ALA A 568 -31.62 23.27 -8.92
N LYS A 569 -31.90 24.06 -9.98
CA LYS A 569 -33.25 24.22 -10.55
C LYS A 569 -33.82 22.92 -11.13
N ALA A 570 -32.96 22.05 -11.68
CA ALA A 570 -33.39 20.74 -12.16
C ALA A 570 -33.74 19.78 -11.01
N GLY A 571 -33.21 20.01 -9.80
CA GLY A 571 -33.56 19.29 -8.59
C GLY A 571 -32.36 19.11 -7.66
N THR A 572 -32.59 19.30 -6.36
CA THR A 572 -31.51 19.30 -5.35
C THR A 572 -31.36 17.96 -4.62
N THR A 573 -32.29 17.02 -4.81
CA THR A 573 -32.29 15.73 -4.12
C THR A 573 -31.00 14.93 -4.35
N SER A 574 -30.45 14.97 -5.57
CA SER A 574 -29.20 14.29 -5.91
C SER A 574 -27.99 14.84 -5.14
N CYS A 575 -28.00 16.14 -4.81
CA CYS A 575 -26.94 16.79 -4.06
C CYS A 575 -26.83 16.26 -2.62
N THR A 576 -27.96 15.79 -2.03
CA THR A 576 -28.02 15.37 -0.63
C THR A 576 -27.11 14.17 -0.33
N TYR A 577 -26.77 13.36 -1.33
CA TYR A 577 -25.86 12.24 -1.15
C TYR A 577 -24.48 12.70 -0.70
N CYS A 578 -23.94 13.74 -1.34
CA CYS A 578 -22.61 14.28 -1.02
C CYS A 578 -22.67 15.43 -0.01
N HIS A 579 -23.70 16.27 -0.07
CA HIS A 579 -23.84 17.49 0.73
C HIS A 579 -24.73 17.33 1.96
N GLY A 580 -25.26 16.13 2.22
CA GLY A 580 -26.11 15.84 3.37
C GLY A 580 -27.58 16.19 3.12
N ALA A 581 -28.48 15.56 3.86
CA ALA A 581 -29.93 15.83 3.78
C ALA A 581 -30.28 17.26 4.21
N ASP A 582 -29.42 17.90 5.00
CA ASP A 582 -29.52 19.28 5.44
C ASP A 582 -28.77 20.28 4.53
N TYR A 583 -28.11 19.79 3.47
CA TYR A 583 -27.31 20.58 2.53
C TYR A 583 -26.14 21.37 3.16
N ARG A 584 -25.69 21.00 4.37
CA ARG A 584 -24.59 21.68 5.09
C ARG A 584 -23.21 21.08 4.82
N GLY A 585 -23.15 20.02 4.03
CA GLY A 585 -21.94 19.33 3.64
C GLY A 585 -21.62 18.12 4.51
N THR A 586 -20.93 17.15 3.91
CA THR A 586 -20.44 15.95 4.60
C THR A 586 -18.93 15.78 4.38
N ALA A 587 -18.36 14.69 4.88
CA ALA A 587 -16.98 14.34 4.53
C ALA A 587 -16.76 14.16 3.01
N LEU A 588 -17.82 13.92 2.22
CA LEU A 588 -17.76 13.79 0.76
C LEU A 588 -17.69 15.14 0.04
N SER A 589 -18.25 16.22 0.59
CA SER A 589 -18.20 17.57 0.00
C SER A 589 -17.01 18.41 0.49
N GLN A 590 -16.03 17.76 1.11
CA GLN A 590 -14.87 18.41 1.71
C GLN A 590 -13.83 18.81 0.65
N VAL A 591 -13.43 20.09 0.61
CA VAL A 591 -12.32 20.53 -0.24
C VAL A 591 -11.00 19.96 0.28
N LYS A 592 -10.11 19.51 -0.62
CA LYS A 592 -8.82 18.89 -0.22
C LYS A 592 -7.67 19.89 -0.14
N MET A 593 -7.82 21.03 -0.82
CA MET A 593 -6.92 22.17 -0.77
C MET A 593 -7.73 23.45 -0.54
N ALA A 594 -7.07 24.50 -0.07
CA ALA A 594 -7.72 25.80 0.07
C ALA A 594 -8.15 26.31 -1.30
N LYS A 595 -9.39 26.80 -1.41
CA LYS A 595 -9.97 27.32 -2.65
C LYS A 595 -10.72 28.61 -2.36
N THR A 596 -10.61 29.57 -3.27
CA THR A 596 -11.39 30.81 -3.24
C THR A 596 -12.19 30.90 -4.52
N PHE A 597 -13.46 31.21 -4.39
CA PHE A 597 -14.39 31.37 -5.50
C PHE A 597 -14.98 32.76 -5.49
N THR A 598 -15.23 33.29 -6.69
CA THR A 598 -16.09 34.47 -6.88
C THR A 598 -17.54 34.00 -6.82
N VAL A 599 -18.33 34.68 -5.98
CA VAL A 599 -19.77 34.47 -5.80
C VAL A 599 -20.49 35.80 -6.07
N GLU A 600 -21.81 35.80 -6.12
CA GLU A 600 -22.64 36.94 -6.55
C GLU A 600 -22.30 38.24 -5.82
N ASN A 601 -22.05 38.15 -4.51
CA ASN A 601 -21.80 39.30 -3.62
C ASN A 601 -20.37 39.34 -3.06
N GLY A 602 -19.38 38.77 -3.75
CA GLY A 602 -17.98 38.89 -3.37
C GLY A 602 -17.18 37.60 -3.59
N THR A 603 -16.38 37.22 -2.59
CA THR A 603 -15.57 36.00 -2.64
C THR A 603 -15.85 35.11 -1.45
N LYS A 604 -15.84 33.79 -1.69
CA LYS A 604 -15.93 32.77 -0.64
C LYS A 604 -14.67 31.94 -0.65
N SER A 605 -14.00 31.88 0.50
CA SER A 605 -12.82 31.05 0.70
C SER A 605 -13.17 29.84 1.56
N PHE A 606 -12.63 28.70 1.17
CA PHE A 606 -12.69 27.43 1.89
C PHE A 606 -11.29 27.01 2.28
N ALA A 607 -11.08 26.71 3.55
CA ALA A 607 -9.82 26.11 4.01
C ALA A 607 -9.75 24.65 3.55
N ALA A 608 -8.53 24.13 3.38
CA ALA A 608 -8.33 22.69 3.17
C ALA A 608 -9.02 21.90 4.29
N GLY A 609 -9.86 20.95 3.92
CA GLY A 609 -10.62 20.14 4.86
C GLY A 609 -11.97 20.74 5.30
N GLN A 610 -12.36 21.91 4.79
CA GLN A 610 -13.70 22.45 5.04
C GLN A 610 -14.74 21.73 4.18
N LYS A 611 -15.90 21.41 4.77
CA LYS A 611 -17.07 20.88 4.05
C LYS A 611 -17.75 22.02 3.30
N VAL A 612 -18.24 21.74 2.10
CA VAL A 612 -19.03 22.70 1.30
C VAL A 612 -20.50 22.32 1.37
N GLY A 613 -21.36 23.29 1.63
CA GLY A 613 -22.82 23.19 1.60
C GLY A 613 -23.48 24.43 1.00
N CYS A 614 -24.78 24.35 0.72
CA CYS A 614 -25.54 25.47 0.13
C CYS A 614 -25.54 26.70 1.06
N TYR A 615 -25.58 26.47 2.37
CA TYR A 615 -25.59 27.51 3.40
C TYR A 615 -24.28 28.29 3.54
N ASP A 616 -23.20 27.87 2.85
CA ASP A 616 -21.96 28.62 2.84
C ASP A 616 -22.07 29.92 2.02
N CYS A 617 -22.95 29.96 1.03
CA CYS A 617 -23.12 31.08 0.09
C CYS A 617 -24.58 31.57 0.00
N HIS A 618 -25.56 30.71 0.28
CA HIS A 618 -26.99 31.00 0.13
C HIS A 618 -27.76 30.74 1.43
N ASN A 619 -29.04 31.11 1.49
CA ASN A 619 -29.91 30.78 2.63
C ASN A 619 -30.67 29.44 2.41
N GLY A 620 -29.96 28.43 1.91
CA GLY A 620 -30.51 27.10 1.65
C GLY A 620 -30.34 26.62 0.21
N PRO A 621 -30.95 25.48 -0.15
CA PRO A 621 -30.80 24.84 -1.47
C PRO A 621 -31.74 25.43 -2.54
N ASN A 622 -32.63 26.36 -2.18
CA ASN A 622 -33.51 27.05 -3.10
C ASN A 622 -32.85 28.40 -3.47
N PRO A 623 -32.20 28.48 -4.65
CA PRO A 623 -31.53 29.71 -5.10
C PRO A 623 -32.52 30.86 -5.33
#